data_AF-M0D669-F1
#
_entry.id   AF-M0D669-F1
#
_cell.length_a   1.000
_cell.length_b   1.000
_cell.length_c   1.000
_cell.angle_alpha   90.00
_cell.angle_beta   90.00
_cell.angle_gamma   90.00
#
_symmetry.space_group_name_H-M   'P 1'
#
loop_
_entity.id
_entity.type
_entity.pdbx_description
1 polymer ?
#
loop_
_entity_poly.entity_id
_entity_poly.type
_entity_poly.pdbx_seq_one_letter_code
_entity_poly.pdbx_strand_id
1 'polypeptide(L)'
;MNLTPKEQERLTVFMAAELARRRKERGVALNHPESVAYISDWCFERGRDGWSVAEIRAEATQLLDPEDVMEGVPEMVDIIQVEPTFPDGTKLVTVHDPIRSTAGTESDSEPESAADGGDPADAEEADS
;
A
#
# COMPACT_ATOMS: atom_id res chain seq x y z
N MET A 1 4.17 -29.20 -3.34
CA MET A 1 4.53 -27.83 -3.72
C MET A 1 5.93 -27.56 -3.23
N ASN A 2 6.75 -26.84 -4.00
CA ASN A 2 8.08 -26.39 -3.60
C ASN A 2 7.99 -24.89 -3.37
N LEU A 3 7.53 -24.49 -2.18
CA LEU A 3 7.29 -23.09 -1.84
C LEU A 3 8.62 -22.38 -1.56
N THR A 4 8.84 -21.28 -2.25
CA THR A 4 9.92 -20.33 -1.95
C THR A 4 9.68 -19.69 -0.57
N PRO A 5 10.73 -19.14 0.09
CA PRO A 5 10.57 -18.41 1.35
C PRO A 5 9.54 -17.28 1.26
N LYS A 6 9.54 -16.53 0.15
CA LYS A 6 8.57 -15.45 -0.11
C LYS A 6 7.13 -15.95 -0.17
N GLU A 7 6.90 -17.11 -0.78
CA GLU A 7 5.56 -17.72 -0.81
C GLU A 7 5.13 -18.20 0.59
N GLN A 8 6.06 -18.68 1.41
CA GLN A 8 5.75 -19.04 2.81
C GLN A 8 5.44 -17.80 3.67
N GLU A 9 6.14 -16.69 3.47
CA GLU A 9 5.83 -15.40 4.11
C GLU A 9 4.44 -14.91 3.68
N ARG A 10 4.11 -14.98 2.38
CA ARG A 10 2.77 -14.63 1.88
C ARG A 10 1.67 -15.47 2.54
N LEU A 11 1.88 -16.77 2.71
CA LEU A 11 0.95 -17.64 3.42
C LEU A 11 0.83 -17.28 4.91
N THR A 12 1.91 -16.83 5.54
CA THR A 12 1.89 -16.34 6.92
C THR A 12 1.04 -15.08 7.06
N VAL A 13 1.20 -14.13 6.14
CA VAL A 13 0.34 -12.92 6.07
C VAL A 13 -1.12 -13.30 5.86
N PHE A 14 -1.41 -14.23 4.93
CA PHE A 14 -2.77 -14.73 4.70
C PHE A 14 -3.39 -15.32 5.97
N MET A 15 -2.66 -16.15 6.73
CA MET A 15 -3.16 -16.70 7.99
C MET A 15 -3.48 -15.63 9.04
N ALA A 16 -2.63 -14.61 9.15
CA ALA A 16 -2.87 -13.48 10.05
C ALA A 16 -4.11 -12.66 9.60
N ALA A 17 -4.26 -12.42 8.30
CA ALA A 17 -5.40 -11.72 7.73
C ALA A 17 -6.72 -12.49 7.89
N GLU A 18 -6.71 -13.81 7.73
CA GLU A 18 -7.86 -14.67 8.01
C GLU A 18 -8.29 -14.60 9.47
N LEU A 19 -7.32 -14.59 10.38
CA LEU A 19 -7.58 -14.42 11.80
C LEU A 19 -8.18 -13.03 12.10
N ALA A 20 -7.67 -11.98 11.45
CA ALA A 20 -8.19 -10.62 11.54
C ALA A 20 -9.63 -10.53 10.98
N ARG A 21 -9.90 -11.07 9.78
CA ARG A 21 -11.25 -11.14 9.18
C ARG A 21 -12.27 -11.75 10.14
N ARG A 22 -11.95 -12.92 10.71
CA ARG A 22 -12.84 -13.61 11.68
C ARG A 22 -13.03 -12.84 12.98
N ARG A 23 -12.08 -11.99 13.38
CA ARG A 23 -12.20 -11.10 14.55
C ARG A 23 -13.12 -9.93 14.24
N LYS A 24 -12.89 -9.26 13.10
CA LYS A 24 -13.73 -8.17 12.59
C LYS A 24 -15.19 -8.60 12.43
N GLU A 25 -15.45 -9.78 11.86
CA GLU A 25 -16.80 -10.36 11.72
C GLU A 25 -17.54 -10.56 13.05
N ARG A 26 -16.80 -10.75 14.16
CA ARG A 26 -17.38 -10.84 15.51
C ARG A 26 -17.52 -9.48 16.20
N GLY A 27 -17.16 -8.38 15.53
CA GLY A 27 -17.15 -7.03 16.08
C GLY A 27 -15.97 -6.75 17.02
N VAL A 28 -14.86 -7.50 16.89
CA VAL A 28 -13.64 -7.21 17.65
C VAL A 28 -12.81 -6.21 16.88
N ALA A 29 -12.51 -5.07 17.51
CA ALA A 29 -11.60 -4.06 16.97
C ALA A 29 -10.21 -4.65 16.74
N LEU A 30 -9.67 -4.45 15.55
CA LEU A 30 -8.38 -5.01 15.14
C LEU A 30 -7.22 -4.25 15.80
N ASN A 31 -6.20 -4.98 16.23
CA ASN A 31 -4.94 -4.36 16.66
C ASN A 31 -4.02 -4.05 15.46
N HIS A 32 -2.85 -3.48 15.73
CA HIS A 32 -1.87 -3.10 14.72
C HIS A 32 -1.49 -4.24 13.74
N PRO A 33 -0.96 -5.40 14.17
CA PRO A 33 -0.57 -6.46 13.23
C PRO A 33 -1.76 -7.08 12.50
N GLU A 34 -2.96 -7.11 13.10
CA GLU A 34 -4.17 -7.57 12.43
C GLU A 34 -4.60 -6.62 11.31
N SER A 35 -4.53 -5.31 11.54
CA SER A 35 -4.90 -4.28 10.57
C SER A 35 -3.94 -4.29 9.38
N VAL A 36 -2.64 -4.37 9.65
CA VAL A 36 -1.61 -4.48 8.60
C VAL A 36 -1.81 -5.75 7.77
N ALA A 37 -2.04 -6.90 8.42
CA ALA A 37 -2.27 -8.16 7.72
C ALA A 37 -3.54 -8.13 6.87
N TYR A 38 -4.64 -7.58 7.40
CA TYR A 38 -5.92 -7.46 6.71
C TYR A 38 -5.79 -6.68 5.39
N ILE A 39 -5.19 -5.48 5.46
CA ILE A 39 -5.01 -4.62 4.29
C ILE A 39 -3.99 -5.24 3.31
N SER A 40 -2.89 -5.78 3.83
CA SER A 40 -1.85 -6.43 3.01
C SER A 40 -2.44 -7.58 2.19
N ASP A 41 -3.22 -8.46 2.83
CA ASP A 41 -3.88 -9.58 2.16
C ASP A 41 -4.84 -9.11 1.07
N TRP A 42 -5.63 -8.07 1.34
CA TRP A 42 -6.51 -7.50 0.33
C TRP A 42 -5.73 -7.02 -0.91
N CYS A 43 -4.60 -6.33 -0.73
CA CYS A 43 -3.75 -5.90 -1.83
C CYS A 43 -3.20 -7.09 -2.65
N PHE A 44 -2.84 -8.19 -1.98
CA PHE A 44 -2.42 -9.42 -2.66
C PHE A 44 -3.51 -10.04 -3.52
N GLU A 45 -4.74 -10.13 -2.99
CA GLU A 45 -5.86 -10.67 -3.75
C GLU A 45 -6.24 -9.77 -4.93
N ARG A 46 -6.19 -8.43 -4.78
CA ARG A 46 -6.44 -7.51 -5.90
C ARG A 46 -5.36 -7.52 -6.96
N GLY A 47 -4.10 -7.67 -6.57
CA GLY A 47 -3.03 -7.93 -7.53
C GLY A 47 -3.30 -9.20 -8.34
N ARG A 48 -3.77 -10.27 -7.67
CA ARG A 48 -4.13 -11.53 -8.31
C ARG A 48 -5.35 -11.42 -9.23
N ASP A 49 -6.32 -10.57 -8.88
CA ASP A 49 -7.49 -10.25 -9.70
C ASP A 49 -7.15 -9.39 -10.94
N GLY A 50 -5.92 -8.86 -11.03
CA GLY A 50 -5.47 -8.05 -12.15
C GLY A 50 -5.81 -6.57 -12.05
N TRP A 51 -6.11 -6.08 -10.84
CA TRP A 51 -6.28 -4.64 -10.60
C TRP A 51 -4.98 -3.89 -10.84
N SER A 52 -5.06 -2.60 -11.18
CA SER A 52 -3.89 -1.74 -11.28
C SER A 52 -3.35 -1.34 -9.90
N VAL A 53 -2.06 -0.99 -9.83
CA VAL A 53 -1.45 -0.46 -8.60
C VAL A 53 -2.19 0.79 -8.11
N ALA A 54 -2.65 1.64 -9.02
CA ALA A 54 -3.39 2.86 -8.67
C ALA A 54 -4.75 2.56 -8.02
N GLU A 55 -5.52 1.60 -8.57
CA GLU A 55 -6.81 1.18 -7.98
C GLU A 55 -6.60 0.57 -6.60
N ILE A 56 -5.61 -0.30 -6.43
CA ILE A 56 -5.28 -0.90 -5.14
C ILE A 56 -4.93 0.17 -4.11
N ARG A 57 -4.08 1.14 -4.47
CA ARG A 57 -3.72 2.24 -3.57
C ARG A 57 -4.93 3.07 -3.13
N ALA A 58 -5.82 3.41 -4.05
CA ALA A 58 -6.99 4.24 -3.76
C ALA A 58 -7.99 3.52 -2.84
N GLU A 59 -8.25 2.24 -3.11
CA GLU A 59 -9.27 1.46 -2.41
C GLU A 59 -8.75 0.85 -1.09
N ALA A 60 -7.44 0.58 -0.97
CA ALA A 60 -6.86 0.05 0.27
C ALA A 60 -7.09 0.98 1.47
N THR A 61 -7.15 2.30 1.26
CA THR A 61 -7.41 3.30 2.31
C THR A 61 -8.86 3.36 2.79
N GLN A 62 -9.75 2.60 2.17
CA GLN A 62 -11.19 2.56 2.47
C GLN A 62 -11.62 1.24 3.14
N LEU A 63 -10.66 0.37 3.48
CA LEU A 63 -10.95 -0.98 3.97
C LEU A 63 -11.28 -1.05 5.46
N LEU A 64 -10.69 -0.16 6.24
CA LEU A 64 -10.84 -0.08 7.68
C LEU A 64 -11.12 1.37 8.06
N ASP A 65 -12.23 1.57 8.77
CA ASP A 65 -12.51 2.83 9.44
C ASP A 65 -11.85 2.85 10.85
N PRO A 66 -11.65 4.03 11.47
CA PRO A 66 -11.14 4.12 12.84
C PRO A 66 -11.94 3.30 13.88
N GLU A 67 -13.21 3.02 13.58
CA GLU A 67 -14.10 2.20 14.43
C GLU A 67 -13.81 0.69 14.33
N ASP A 68 -13.17 0.24 13.25
CA ASP A 68 -12.81 -1.16 13.03
C ASP A 68 -11.52 -1.57 13.77
N VAL A 69 -10.79 -0.60 14.32
CA VAL A 69 -9.46 -0.80 14.90
C VAL A 69 -9.38 -0.27 16.34
N MET A 70 -8.38 -0.73 17.09
CA MET A 70 -8.14 -0.24 18.44
C MET A 70 -7.65 1.23 18.43
N GLU A 71 -7.88 1.94 19.53
CA GLU A 71 -7.37 3.29 19.74
C GLU A 71 -5.84 3.37 19.52
N GLY A 72 -5.40 4.39 18.79
CA GLY A 72 -3.99 4.61 18.46
C GLY A 72 -3.48 3.79 17.28
N VAL A 73 -4.22 2.80 16.79
CA VAL A 73 -3.82 2.01 15.62
C VAL A 73 -3.74 2.84 14.33
N PRO A 74 -4.70 3.74 14.02
CA PRO A 74 -4.60 4.57 12.82
C PRO A 74 -3.29 5.36 12.75
N GLU A 75 -2.88 5.97 13.86
CA GLU A 75 -1.66 6.77 13.96
C GLU A 75 -0.37 5.94 14.01
N MET A 76 -0.48 4.62 14.18
CA MET A 76 0.67 3.70 14.17
C MET A 76 0.94 3.09 12.79
N VAL A 77 0.02 3.24 11.84
CA VAL A 77 0.09 2.60 10.52
C VAL A 77 0.15 3.68 9.45
N ASP A 78 1.28 4.35 9.31
CA ASP A 78 1.46 5.41 8.30
C ASP A 78 1.56 4.84 6.88
N ILE A 79 2.28 3.72 6.74
CA ILE A 79 2.60 3.12 5.45
C ILE A 79 2.52 1.60 5.52
N ILE A 80 1.85 0.99 4.53
CA ILE A 80 1.93 -0.45 4.26
C ILE A 80 2.59 -0.66 2.89
N GLN A 81 3.64 -1.46 2.86
CA GLN A 81 4.32 -1.86 1.63
C GLN A 81 4.20 -3.37 1.42
N VAL A 82 3.70 -3.74 0.25
CA VAL A 82 3.53 -5.14 -0.16
C VAL A 82 3.91 -5.34 -1.61
N GLU A 83 4.31 -6.55 -1.96
CA GLU A 83 4.72 -6.90 -3.33
C GLU A 83 3.79 -7.97 -3.94
N PRO A 84 2.56 -7.60 -4.33
CA PRO A 84 1.63 -8.53 -4.93
C PRO A 84 2.04 -8.93 -6.35
N THR A 85 1.63 -10.14 -6.73
CA THR A 85 1.86 -10.70 -8.07
C THR A 85 0.68 -10.39 -8.98
N PHE A 86 0.91 -9.55 -9.97
CA PHE A 86 -0.04 -9.17 -11.02
C PHE A 86 0.10 -10.10 -12.24
N PRO A 87 -0.87 -10.08 -13.18
CA PRO A 87 -0.75 -10.81 -14.45
C PRO A 87 0.52 -10.49 -15.25
N ASP A 88 1.08 -9.29 -15.06
CA ASP A 88 2.30 -8.83 -15.72
C ASP A 88 3.55 -8.85 -14.82
N GLY A 89 3.47 -9.47 -13.64
CA GLY A 89 4.59 -9.67 -12.73
C GLY A 89 4.39 -9.08 -11.35
N THR A 90 5.38 -9.24 -10.48
CA THR A 90 5.35 -8.69 -9.12
C THR A 90 5.70 -7.21 -9.13
N LYS A 91 4.92 -6.39 -8.42
CA LYS A 91 5.15 -4.93 -8.29
C LYS A 91 5.01 -4.48 -6.85
N LEU A 92 5.75 -3.44 -6.47
CA LEU A 92 5.62 -2.81 -5.17
C LEU A 92 4.35 -1.94 -5.12
N VAL A 93 3.51 -2.19 -4.11
CA VAL A 93 2.37 -1.34 -3.75
C VAL A 93 2.69 -0.71 -2.40
N THR A 94 2.65 0.62 -2.38
CA THR A 94 2.78 1.43 -1.16
C THR A 94 1.44 2.10 -0.90
N VAL A 95 0.82 1.78 0.23
CA VAL A 95 -0.40 2.41 0.71
C VAL A 95 -0.01 3.40 1.80
N HIS A 96 -0.32 4.67 1.58
CA HIS A 96 -0.13 5.74 2.57
C HIS A 96 -1.45 5.96 3.30
N ASP A 97 -1.37 6.25 4.60
CA ASP A 97 -2.51 6.49 5.49
C ASP A 97 -3.64 5.45 5.29
N PRO A 98 -3.30 4.14 5.37
CA PRO A 98 -4.24 3.05 5.11
C PRO A 98 -5.48 3.06 5.99
N ILE A 99 -5.42 3.71 7.16
CA ILE A 99 -6.54 3.91 8.07
C ILE A 99 -6.63 5.40 8.35
N ARG A 100 -7.59 6.08 7.72
CA ARG A 100 -7.70 7.55 7.84
C ARG A 100 -8.34 7.91 9.17
N SER A 101 -7.57 8.54 10.06
CA SER A 101 -8.14 9.21 11.23
C SER A 101 -9.08 10.33 10.77
N THR A 102 -10.29 10.39 11.32
CA THR A 102 -11.24 11.48 11.04
C THR A 102 -10.75 12.84 11.55
N ALA A 103 -9.69 12.85 12.35
CA ALA A 103 -9.00 14.03 12.86
C ALA A 103 -7.74 14.35 12.03
N GLY A 104 -7.91 14.97 10.86
CA GLY A 104 -6.77 15.47 10.08
C GLY A 104 -6.94 15.36 8.58
N THR A 105 -7.88 16.09 8.01
CA THR A 105 -7.80 16.41 6.57
C THR A 105 -6.72 17.46 6.39
N GLU A 106 -5.47 17.03 6.31
CA GLU A 106 -4.39 17.82 5.72
C GLU A 106 -3.77 16.97 4.61
N SER A 107 -4.24 17.24 3.40
CA SER A 107 -3.76 16.66 2.15
C SER A 107 -2.31 17.07 1.93
N ASP A 108 -1.36 16.22 2.30
CA ASP A 108 0.05 16.41 1.93
C ASP A 108 0.29 15.85 0.53
N SER A 109 -0.27 16.58 -0.45
CA SER A 109 0.11 16.41 -1.85
C SER A 109 1.37 17.23 -2.08
N GLU A 110 2.52 16.60 -1.90
CA GLU A 110 3.82 17.19 -2.20
C GLU A 110 3.97 17.32 -3.73
N PRO A 111 4.34 18.50 -4.27
CA PRO A 111 4.45 18.68 -5.71
C PRO A 111 5.73 18.03 -6.23
N GLU A 112 5.61 17.19 -7.27
CA GLU A 112 6.75 16.74 -8.08
C GLU A 112 7.56 17.96 -8.55
N SER A 113 8.83 18.00 -8.16
CA SER A 113 9.75 19.05 -8.59
C SER A 113 10.05 18.90 -10.08
N ALA A 114 9.40 19.72 -10.89
CA ALA A 114 9.84 20.00 -12.25
C ALA A 114 11.17 20.78 -12.18
N ALA A 115 12.29 20.07 -12.31
CA ALA A 115 13.57 20.69 -12.63
C ALA A 115 13.56 21.07 -14.12
N ASP A 116 13.09 22.29 -14.37
CA ASP A 116 13.45 23.07 -15.55
C ASP A 116 14.95 23.43 -15.47
N GLY A 117 15.64 23.25 -16.59
CA GLY A 117 17.08 23.44 -16.71
C GLY A 117 17.48 23.38 -18.17
N GLY A 118 16.80 24.15 -19.01
CA GLY A 118 17.28 24.48 -20.34
C GLY A 118 18.51 25.39 -20.25
N ASP A 119 19.58 25.00 -20.93
CA ASP A 119 20.71 25.88 -21.22
C ASP A 119 20.84 26.01 -22.75
N PRO A 120 20.66 27.21 -23.34
CA PRO A 120 20.90 27.44 -24.74
C PRO A 120 22.08 28.41 -24.96
N ALA A 121 23.29 27.89 -25.16
CA ALA A 121 24.43 28.49 -25.88
C ALA A 121 25.61 27.51 -25.74
N ASP A 122 26.25 26.96 -26.75
CA ASP A 122 26.94 27.65 -27.84
C ASP A 122 27.01 26.74 -29.07
N ALA A 123 26.68 27.31 -30.23
CA ALA A 123 26.96 26.74 -31.54
C ALA A 123 27.72 27.80 -32.34
N GLU A 124 29.04 27.65 -32.44
CA GLU A 124 29.91 28.17 -33.49
C GLU A 124 31.23 27.38 -33.37
N GLU A 125 31.95 26.96 -34.39
CA GLU A 125 31.71 26.67 -35.79
C GLU A 125 32.95 25.84 -36.21
N ALA A 126 32.80 25.04 -37.27
CA ALA A 126 33.84 24.19 -37.80
C ALA A 126 34.98 24.96 -38.50
N ASP A 127 36.14 24.29 -38.57
CA ASP A 127 37.11 24.31 -39.68
C ASP A 127 38.04 25.52 -39.86
N SER A 128 39.33 25.33 -39.51
CA SER A 128 40.54 25.65 -40.33
C SER A 128 41.82 25.25 -39.60
#